data_AF-A0A6G1R4Q7-F1
#
_entry.id   AF-A0A6G1R4Q7-F1
#
_cell.length_a   1.000
_cell.length_b   1.000
_cell.length_c   1.000
_cell.angle_alpha   90.00
_cell.angle_beta   90.00
_cell.angle_gamma   90.00
#
_symmetry.space_group_name_H-M   'P 1'
#
loop_
_entity.id
_entity.type
_entity.pdbx_description
1 polymer ?
#
loop_
_entity_poly.entity_id
_entity_poly.type
_entity_poly.pdbx_seq_one_letter_code
_entity_poly.pdbx_strand_id
1 'polypeptide(L)'
;SNLQGVLDFSVPGAQVFRSQLSISSVSDQDAYRAGLQPVSQWKAYGLNGYPGFIFISNPFLPGCQRHWVKQCLKLYPQKPNVCNLDLHMAPEKTMDLWGQSKEQLR
;
A
#
# COMPACT_ATOMS: atom_id res chain seq x y z
N SER A 1 22.50 -5.73 10.98
CA SER A 1 22.40 -5.94 9.52
C SER A 1 22.92 -4.70 8.81
N ASN A 2 23.78 -4.84 7.79
CA ASN A 2 24.25 -3.71 6.98
C ASN A 2 23.17 -3.32 5.95
N LEU A 3 22.76 -2.05 5.91
CA LEU A 3 21.73 -1.52 5.00
C LEU A 3 22.31 -0.59 3.92
N GLN A 4 23.64 -0.43 3.83
CA GLN A 4 24.29 0.53 2.92
C GLN A 4 23.98 0.27 1.43
N GLY A 5 23.61 -0.96 1.05
CA GLY A 5 23.23 -1.31 -0.32
C GLY A 5 21.75 -1.11 -0.65
N VAL A 6 20.92 -0.71 0.31
CA VAL A 6 19.48 -0.51 0.11
C VAL A 6 19.24 0.88 -0.45
N LEU A 7 18.59 0.96 -1.61
CA LEU A 7 18.18 2.22 -2.20
C LEU A 7 17.08 2.89 -1.36
N ASP A 8 17.29 4.15 -1.01
CA ASP A 8 16.28 5.02 -0.41
C ASP A 8 15.78 6.04 -1.44
N PHE A 9 14.56 5.85 -1.93
CA PHE A 9 13.93 6.76 -2.89
C PHE A 9 13.55 8.13 -2.29
N SER A 10 13.66 8.31 -0.97
CA SER A 10 13.58 9.62 -0.34
C SER A 10 14.84 10.47 -0.54
N VAL A 11 15.98 9.83 -0.83
CA VAL A 11 17.27 10.45 -1.14
C VAL A 11 17.80 9.89 -2.47
N PRO A 12 17.24 10.31 -3.62
CA PRO A 12 17.55 9.69 -4.91
C PRO A 12 19.04 9.84 -5.26
N GLY A 13 19.73 8.70 -5.38
CA GLY A 13 21.12 8.60 -5.85
C GLY A 13 21.23 8.49 -7.37
N ALA A 14 22.47 8.34 -7.88
CA ALA A 14 22.78 8.40 -9.32
C ALA A 14 22.06 7.37 -10.22
N GLN A 15 21.56 6.26 -9.65
CA GLN A 15 20.84 5.23 -10.41
C GLN A 15 19.34 5.53 -10.58
N VAL A 16 18.81 6.49 -9.84
CA VAL A 16 17.38 6.81 -9.76
C VAL A 16 17.08 8.05 -10.60
N PHE A 17 16.02 7.99 -11.42
CA PHE A 17 15.56 9.12 -12.21
C PHE A 17 14.09 9.44 -11.92
N ARG A 18 13.65 10.67 -12.20
CA ARG A 18 12.23 11.06 -12.05
C ARG A 18 11.39 10.39 -13.15
N SER A 19 10.38 9.63 -12.75
CA SER A 19 9.39 9.10 -13.69
C SER A 19 8.29 10.13 -13.91
N GLN A 20 7.99 10.43 -15.16
CA GLN A 20 6.87 11.29 -15.49
C GLN A 20 5.55 10.52 -15.31
N LEU A 21 4.58 11.16 -14.66
CA LEU A 21 3.21 10.65 -14.53
C LEU A 21 2.27 11.54 -15.32
N SER A 22 1.18 10.95 -15.81
CA SER A 22 0.11 11.72 -16.45
C SER A 22 -0.77 12.39 -15.39
N ILE A 23 -0.48 13.66 -15.11
CA ILE A 23 -1.14 14.44 -14.03
C ILE A 23 -2.64 14.56 -14.27
N SER A 24 -3.07 14.73 -15.52
CA SER A 24 -4.48 14.94 -15.88
C SER A 24 -5.30 13.65 -16.01
N SER A 25 -4.68 12.47 -15.88
CA SER A 25 -5.38 11.19 -16.03
C SER A 25 -6.26 10.82 -14.84
N VAL A 26 -6.06 11.46 -13.69
CA VAL A 26 -6.87 11.26 -12.48
C VAL A 26 -7.24 12.63 -11.94
N SER A 27 -8.53 12.85 -11.67
CA SER A 27 -8.98 14.10 -11.06
C SER A 27 -8.54 14.18 -9.59
N ASP A 28 -8.28 15.39 -9.09
CA ASP A 28 -7.97 15.60 -7.66
C ASP A 28 -9.09 15.05 -6.76
N GLN A 29 -10.33 15.11 -7.23
CA GLN A 29 -11.49 14.59 -6.52
C GLN A 29 -11.46 13.06 -6.39
N ASP A 30 -11.05 12.34 -7.43
CA ASP A 30 -10.94 10.88 -7.40
C ASP A 30 -9.73 10.43 -6.59
N ALA A 31 -8.60 11.14 -6.70
CA ALA A 31 -7.44 10.91 -5.84
C ALA A 31 -7.81 11.09 -4.36
N TYR A 32 -8.52 12.16 -4.01
CA TYR A 32 -8.98 12.44 -2.66
C TYR A 32 -9.92 11.35 -2.13
N ARG A 33 -10.86 10.86 -2.96
CA ARG A 33 -11.77 9.75 -2.60
C ARG A 33 -11.03 8.45 -2.28
N ALA A 34 -9.89 8.21 -2.91
CA ALA A 34 -9.01 7.08 -2.60
C ALA A 34 -8.06 7.34 -1.40
N GLY A 35 -8.10 8.54 -0.81
CA GLY A 35 -7.20 8.94 0.27
C GLY A 35 -5.78 9.28 -0.19
N LEU A 36 -5.64 9.74 -1.44
CA LEU A 36 -4.37 10.09 -2.08
C LEU A 36 -4.24 11.61 -2.25
N GLN A 37 -3.01 12.10 -2.27
CA GLN A 37 -2.69 13.47 -2.70
C GLN A 37 -2.99 13.64 -4.20
N PRO A 38 -3.19 14.88 -4.70
CA PRO A 38 -3.19 15.16 -6.14
C PRO A 38 -1.98 14.56 -6.85
N VAL A 39 -2.16 14.00 -8.06
CA VAL A 39 -1.07 13.34 -8.82
C VAL A 39 0.12 14.30 -9.06
N SER A 40 -0.15 15.60 -9.19
CA SER A 40 0.85 16.65 -9.32
C SER A 40 1.84 16.72 -8.14
N GLN A 41 1.47 16.20 -6.96
CA GLN A 41 2.31 16.17 -5.76
C GLN A 41 3.11 14.88 -5.63
N TRP A 42 2.86 13.88 -6.48
CA TRP A 42 3.47 12.56 -6.32
C TRP A 42 4.96 12.58 -6.68
N LYS A 43 5.73 11.82 -5.90
CA LYS A 43 7.14 11.60 -6.17
C LYS A 43 7.35 10.22 -6.78
N ALA A 44 7.35 10.16 -8.11
CA ALA A 44 7.57 8.95 -8.88
C ALA A 44 9.00 8.88 -9.44
N TYR A 45 9.57 7.69 -9.40
CA TYR A 45 10.95 7.43 -9.80
C TYR A 45 11.08 6.13 -10.58
N GLY A 46 12.01 6.08 -11.52
CA GLY A 46 12.47 4.86 -12.17
C GLY A 46 13.91 4.51 -11.78
N LEU A 47 14.39 3.36 -12.24
CA LEU A 47 15.72 2.84 -11.95
C LEU A 47 16.46 2.50 -13.26
N ASN A 48 17.69 2.99 -13.41
CA ASN A 48 18.52 2.73 -14.59
C ASN A 48 18.73 1.23 -14.78
N GLY A 49 18.51 0.74 -16.00
CA GLY A 49 18.58 -0.70 -16.32
C GLY A 49 17.29 -1.47 -16.07
N TYR A 50 16.23 -0.84 -15.54
CA TYR A 50 14.94 -1.47 -15.24
C TYR A 50 13.78 -0.70 -15.91
N PRO A 51 13.64 -0.77 -17.24
CA PRO A 51 12.55 -0.10 -17.95
C PRO A 51 11.18 -0.63 -17.47
N GLY A 52 10.23 0.28 -17.27
CA GLY A 52 8.88 -0.04 -16.77
C GLY A 52 8.77 -0.10 -15.24
N PHE A 53 9.88 -0.08 -14.49
CA PHE A 53 9.84 0.04 -13.04
C PHE A 53 9.46 1.47 -12.62
N ILE A 54 8.44 1.59 -11.76
CA ILE A 54 8.02 2.86 -11.16
C ILE A 54 7.89 2.66 -9.65
N PHE A 55 8.64 3.46 -8.90
CA PHE A 55 8.48 3.62 -7.46
C PHE A 55 7.79 4.94 -7.16
N ILE A 56 6.67 4.91 -6.42
CA ILE A 56 5.96 6.11 -5.96
C ILE A 56 6.15 6.21 -4.45
N SER A 57 6.85 7.25 -4.00
CA SER A 57 6.93 7.56 -2.56
C SER A 57 5.55 7.90 -2.02
N ASN A 58 5.27 7.47 -0.79
CA ASN A 58 3.99 7.58 -0.10
C ASN A 58 3.06 8.70 -0.64
N PRO A 59 2.10 8.36 -1.52
CA PRO A 59 1.18 9.33 -2.11
C PRO A 59 -0.08 9.54 -1.27
N PHE A 60 -0.19 8.89 -0.11
CA PHE A 60 -1.40 8.97 0.71
C PHE A 60 -1.50 10.30 1.44
N LEU A 61 -2.73 10.77 1.58
CA LEU A 61 -3.05 11.84 2.53
C LEU A 61 -2.74 11.38 3.96
N PRO A 62 -2.35 12.30 4.86
CA PRO A 62 -2.07 11.97 6.26
C PRO A 62 -3.20 11.17 6.91
N GLY A 63 -2.87 10.03 7.50
CA GLY A 63 -3.84 9.15 8.17
C GLY A 63 -4.65 8.22 7.26
N CYS A 64 -4.73 8.48 5.95
CA CYS A 64 -5.54 7.66 5.03
C CYS A 64 -5.01 6.24 4.84
N GLN A 65 -3.71 5.98 5.08
CA GLN A 65 -3.17 4.61 5.09
C GLN A 65 -3.87 3.72 6.14
N ARG A 66 -4.34 4.28 7.26
CA ARG A 66 -5.03 3.52 8.32
C ARG A 66 -6.32 2.89 7.81
N HIS A 67 -6.99 3.54 6.86
CA HIS A 67 -8.17 2.97 6.20
C HIS A 67 -7.78 1.66 5.49
N TRP A 68 -6.78 1.73 4.62
CA TRP A 68 -6.33 0.57 3.83
C TRP A 68 -5.74 -0.54 4.69
N VAL A 69 -4.96 -0.20 5.72
CA VAL A 69 -4.49 -1.17 6.72
C VAL A 69 -5.66 -1.88 7.40
N LYS A 70 -6.69 -1.14 7.82
CA LYS A 70 -7.89 -1.73 8.43
C LYS A 70 -8.64 -2.63 7.45
N GLN A 71 -8.75 -2.25 6.17
CA GLN A 71 -9.37 -3.13 5.17
C GLN A 71 -8.58 -4.44 5.04
N CYS A 72 -7.26 -4.38 4.91
CA CYS A 72 -6.40 -5.55 4.79
C CYS A 72 -6.44 -6.49 6.00
N LEU A 73 -6.63 -5.95 7.21
CA LEU A 73 -6.64 -6.76 8.44
C LEU A 73 -8.04 -7.25 8.82
N LYS A 74 -9.08 -6.46 8.53
CA LYS A 74 -10.44 -6.74 9.00
C LYS A 74 -11.35 -7.28 7.90
N LEU A 75 -11.37 -6.64 6.73
CA LEU A 75 -12.40 -6.90 5.71
C LEU A 75 -11.91 -7.86 4.64
N TYR A 76 -10.73 -7.63 4.06
CA TYR A 76 -10.21 -8.45 2.98
C TYR A 76 -9.91 -9.91 3.38
N PRO A 77 -9.57 -10.24 4.63
CA PRO A 77 -9.47 -11.63 5.05
C PRO A 77 -10.82 -12.35 5.21
N GLN A 78 -11.94 -11.62 5.24
CA GLN A 78 -13.27 -12.21 5.40
C GLN A 78 -13.73 -12.88 4.11
N LYS A 79 -14.61 -13.87 4.28
CA LYS A 79 -15.33 -14.50 3.16
C LYS A 79 -16.15 -13.47 2.39
N PRO A 80 -16.20 -13.56 1.05
CA PRO A 80 -15.82 -14.71 0.22
C PRO A 80 -14.34 -14.78 -0.20
N ASN A 81 -13.48 -13.88 0.27
CA ASN A 81 -12.06 -13.91 -0.11
C ASN A 81 -11.37 -15.16 0.44
N VAL A 82 -10.41 -15.68 -0.33
CA VAL A 82 -9.61 -16.84 0.04
C VAL A 82 -8.34 -16.37 0.73
N CYS A 83 -7.98 -16.99 1.85
CA CYS A 83 -6.73 -16.75 2.56
C CYS A 83 -6.06 -18.08 2.96
N ASN A 84 -4.81 -18.01 3.42
CA ASN A 84 -4.04 -19.20 3.78
C ASN A 84 -4.64 -20.00 4.96
N LEU A 85 -5.48 -19.38 5.78
CA LEU A 85 -6.14 -20.07 6.90
C LEU A 85 -7.21 -21.06 6.43
N ASP A 86 -7.76 -20.86 5.24
CA ASP A 86 -8.85 -21.67 4.68
C ASP A 86 -8.46 -23.14 4.47
N LEU A 87 -7.16 -23.39 4.31
CA LEU A 87 -6.63 -24.74 4.13
C LEU A 87 -6.56 -25.52 5.45
N HIS A 88 -6.47 -24.82 6.57
CA HIS A 88 -6.13 -25.42 7.87
C HIS A 88 -7.19 -25.22 8.95
N MET A 89 -8.16 -24.34 8.71
CA MET A 89 -9.17 -23.96 9.68
C MET A 89 -10.57 -24.18 9.12
N ALA A 90 -11.46 -24.70 9.96
CA ALA A 90 -12.88 -24.77 9.64
C ALA A 90 -13.46 -23.33 9.50
N PRO A 91 -14.42 -23.10 8.59
CA PRO A 91 -14.93 -21.75 8.30
C PRO A 91 -15.41 -20.98 9.54
N GLU A 92 -16.00 -21.69 10.51
CA GLU A 92 -16.53 -21.12 11.75
C GLU A 92 -15.43 -20.45 12.59
N LYS A 93 -14.20 -20.96 12.53
CA LYS A 93 -13.05 -20.39 13.24
C LYS A 93 -12.49 -19.14 12.56
N THR A 94 -12.69 -18.99 11.25
CA THR A 94 -12.19 -17.86 10.46
C THR A 94 -13.24 -16.77 10.20
N MET A 95 -14.50 -17.00 10.58
CA MET A 95 -15.59 -16.05 10.34
C MET A 95 -15.40 -14.68 11.00
N ASP A 96 -14.89 -14.65 12.25
CA ASP A 96 -14.68 -13.40 12.99
C ASP A 96 -13.28 -13.30 13.62
N LEU A 97 -12.25 -13.38 12.77
CA LEU A 97 -10.85 -13.21 13.18
C LEU A 97 -10.62 -11.85 13.90
N TRP A 98 -11.31 -10.80 13.45
CA TRP A 98 -11.18 -9.47 14.03
C TRP A 98 -11.81 -9.36 15.42
N GLY A 99 -12.98 -9.99 15.65
CA GLY A 99 -13.60 -10.11 16.96
C GLY A 99 -12.69 -10.80 17.95
N GLN A 100 -12.22 -12.00 17.59
CA GLN A 100 -11.30 -12.80 18.41
C GLN A 100 -10.02 -12.03 18.78
N SER A 101 -9.45 -11.28 17.83
CA SER A 101 -8.25 -10.47 18.09
C SER A 101 -8.48 -9.36 19.11
N LYS A 102 -9.68 -8.75 19.16
CA LYS A 102 -10.00 -7.71 20.17
C LYS A 102 -10.15 -8.29 21.57
N GLU A 103 -10.61 -9.52 21.69
CA GLU A 103 -10.79 -10.19 22.99
C GLU A 103 -9.44 -10.54 23.63
N GLN A 104 -8.44 -10.93 22.82
CA GLN A 104 -7.09 -11.24 23.29
C GLN A 104 -6.29 -10.01 23.77
N LEU A 105 -6.73 -8.80 23.42
CA LEU A 105 -6.10 -7.54 23.82
C LEU A 105 -6.73 -6.92 25.08
N ARG A 106 -7.76 -7.56 25.64
CA ARG A 106 -8.39 -7.18 26.92
C ARG A 106 -7.75 -7.94 28.06
#